data_AF-A0A9E6AP94-F1
#
_entry.id   AF-A0A9E6AP94-F1
#
_cell.length_a   1.000
_cell.length_b   1.000
_cell.length_c   1.000
_cell.angle_alpha   90.00
_cell.angle_beta   90.00
_cell.angle_gamma   90.00
#
_symmetry.space_group_name_H-M   'P 1'
#
loop_
_entity.id
_entity.type
_entity.pdbx_description
1 polymer ?
#
loop_
_entity_poly.entity_id
_entity_poly.type
_entity_poly.pdbx_seq_one_letter_code
_entity_poly.pdbx_strand_id
1 'polypeptide(L)'
;MLTDKINQFSALKPDYNEQLSNHLPMTAHALMALGATNTHISQYIKEYTSRLEQAENHPLVINRDSWQEHLGQNIYYKNYFEYFLGEFEHASSSEVLKLYLPVFIKSPASRAFHCMLRLAYGIMSNNKV
;
A
#
# COMPACT_ATOMS: atom_id res chain seq x y z
N MET A 1 3.36 4.10 17.23
CA MET A 1 1.94 4.08 16.77
C MET A 1 1.76 2.98 15.72
N LEU A 2 0.53 2.56 15.38
CA LEU A 2 0.27 1.57 14.30
C LEU A 2 0.92 2.02 12.97
N THR A 3 0.91 3.32 12.71
CA THR A 3 1.58 4.02 11.61
C THR A 3 3.07 3.69 11.51
N ASP A 4 3.80 3.78 12.62
CA ASP A 4 5.24 3.46 12.64
C ASP A 4 5.51 1.98 12.34
N LYS A 5 4.56 1.09 12.69
CA LYS A 5 4.66 -0.33 12.38
C LYS A 5 4.27 -0.62 10.94
N ILE A 6 3.23 0.01 10.39
CA ILE A 6 2.80 -0.18 9.01
C ILE A 6 3.81 0.39 8.01
N ASN A 7 4.43 1.52 8.31
CA ASN A 7 5.49 2.12 7.48
C ASN A 7 6.72 1.22 7.35
N GLN A 8 7.02 0.35 8.32
CA GLN A 8 8.07 -0.67 8.21
C GLN A 8 7.79 -1.70 7.10
N PHE A 9 6.56 -1.77 6.59
CA PHE A 9 6.14 -2.73 5.56
C PHE A 9 5.91 -2.11 4.18
N SER A 10 6.20 -0.81 4.02
CA SER A 10 6.24 -0.14 2.72
C SER A 10 7.17 -0.83 1.72
N ALA A 11 8.24 -1.46 2.21
CA ALA A 11 9.20 -2.22 1.42
C ALA A 11 8.73 -3.64 1.05
N LEU A 12 7.59 -4.12 1.55
CA LEU A 12 7.08 -5.46 1.23
C LEU A 12 6.22 -5.41 -0.03
N LYS A 13 6.30 -6.47 -0.84
CA LYS A 13 5.47 -6.58 -2.04
C LYS A 13 3.96 -6.59 -1.68
N PRO A 14 3.11 -6.02 -2.54
CA PRO A 14 1.66 -6.03 -2.35
C PRO A 14 1.04 -7.41 -2.58
N ASP A 15 1.80 -8.31 -3.22
CA ASP A 15 1.50 -9.71 -3.51
C ASP A 15 2.76 -10.57 -3.27
N TYR A 16 2.59 -11.86 -2.97
CA TYR A 16 3.67 -12.82 -2.68
C TYR A 16 3.29 -14.21 -3.18
N ASN A 17 4.27 -15.10 -3.37
CA ASN A 17 4.04 -16.45 -3.94
C ASN A 17 3.24 -16.40 -5.25
N GLU A 18 3.59 -15.46 -6.13
CA GLU A 18 3.05 -15.25 -7.49
C GLU A 18 1.54 -14.88 -7.61
N GLN A 19 0.69 -15.24 -6.64
CA GLN A 19 -0.77 -15.02 -6.73
C GLN A 19 -1.45 -14.56 -5.44
N LEU A 20 -0.80 -14.66 -4.28
CA LEU A 20 -1.41 -14.28 -3.01
C LEU A 20 -1.28 -12.78 -2.77
N SER A 21 -2.35 -12.14 -2.28
CA SER A 21 -2.30 -10.73 -1.89
C SER A 21 -1.88 -10.55 -0.44
N ASN A 22 -1.03 -9.56 -0.22
CA ASN A 22 -0.60 -9.18 1.12
C ASN A 22 -1.77 -8.51 1.87
N HIS A 23 -2.38 -9.24 2.80
CA HIS A 23 -3.51 -8.74 3.61
C HIS A 23 -3.06 -8.13 4.94
N LEU A 24 -1.76 -8.08 5.23
CA LEU A 24 -1.20 -7.62 6.50
C LEU A 24 -1.85 -6.34 7.03
N PRO A 25 -1.87 -5.21 6.28
CA PRO A 25 -2.42 -3.97 6.81
C PRO A 25 -3.93 -4.06 7.09
N MET A 26 -4.67 -4.80 6.26
CA MET A 26 -6.12 -4.98 6.40
C MET A 26 -6.45 -5.80 7.65
N THR A 27 -5.78 -6.93 7.84
CA THR A 27 -6.01 -7.80 9.00
C THR A 27 -5.53 -7.16 10.30
N ALA A 28 -4.38 -6.47 10.28
CA ALA A 28 -3.90 -5.73 11.45
C ALA A 28 -4.89 -4.65 11.88
N HIS A 29 -5.46 -3.91 10.93
CA HIS A 29 -6.52 -2.93 11.19
C HIS A 29 -7.79 -3.60 11.74
N ALA A 30 -8.23 -4.71 11.13
CA ALA A 30 -9.42 -5.44 11.59
C ALA A 30 -9.26 -5.98 13.03
N LEU A 31 -8.10 -6.56 13.36
CA LEU A 31 -7.78 -7.02 14.72
C LEU A 31 -7.86 -5.87 15.73
N MET A 32 -7.30 -4.71 15.38
CA MET A 32 -7.40 -3.51 16.23
C MET A 32 -8.85 -3.07 16.43
N ALA A 33 -9.64 -3.02 15.36
CA ALA A 33 -11.06 -2.63 15.41
C ALA A 33 -11.90 -3.59 16.25
N LEU A 34 -11.53 -4.87 16.31
CA LEU A 34 -12.14 -5.90 17.15
C LEU A 34 -11.63 -5.90 18.60
N GLY A 35 -10.73 -4.98 18.97
CA GLY A 35 -10.22 -4.84 20.33
C GLY A 35 -9.05 -5.79 20.68
N ALA A 36 -8.35 -6.33 19.69
CA ALA A 36 -7.14 -7.13 19.94
C ALA A 36 -6.06 -6.27 20.63
N THR A 37 -5.28 -6.90 21.52
CA THR A 37 -4.21 -6.20 22.23
C THR A 37 -3.04 -5.86 21.29
N ASN A 38 -2.28 -4.82 21.62
CA ASN A 38 -1.07 -4.43 20.87
C ASN A 38 -0.05 -5.58 20.76
N THR A 39 0.06 -6.44 21.79
CA THR A 39 0.91 -7.62 21.79
C THR A 39 0.44 -8.62 20.73
N HIS A 40 -0.86 -8.92 20.70
CA HIS A 40 -1.44 -9.84 19.72
C HIS A 40 -1.25 -9.32 18.29
N ILE A 41 -1.52 -8.04 18.04
CA ILE A 41 -1.32 -7.40 16.74
C ILE A 41 0.16 -7.48 16.33
N SER A 42 1.08 -7.22 17.26
CA SER A 42 2.52 -7.28 16.98
C SER A 42 3.00 -8.69 16.65
N GLN A 43 2.47 -9.70 17.33
CA GLN A 43 2.76 -11.10 17.06
C GLN A 43 2.22 -11.51 15.69
N TYR A 44 0.96 -11.18 15.38
CA TYR A 44 0.36 -11.43 14.07
C TYR A 44 1.21 -10.81 12.94
N ILE A 45 1.61 -9.55 13.11
CA ILE A 45 2.46 -8.86 12.14
C ILE A 45 3.77 -9.63 11.92
N LYS A 46 4.48 -9.98 12.99
CA LYS A 46 5.73 -10.74 12.90
C LYS A 46 5.56 -12.06 12.15
N GLU A 47 4.54 -12.83 12.51
CA GLU A 47 4.26 -14.14 11.90
C GLU A 47 3.82 -14.06 10.44
N TYR A 48 3.12 -12.99 10.05
CA TYR A 48 2.67 -12.81 8.69
C TYR A 48 3.81 -12.31 7.77
N THR A 49 4.63 -11.38 8.27
CA THR A 49 5.77 -10.82 7.50
C THR A 49 6.83 -11.85 7.12
N SER A 50 6.96 -12.94 7.87
CA SER A 50 7.92 -14.02 7.55
C SER A 50 7.61 -14.75 6.23
N ARG A 51 6.42 -14.52 5.67
CA ARG A 51 5.93 -15.12 4.42
C ARG A 51 6.01 -14.16 3.24
N LEU A 52 6.36 -12.90 3.48
CA LEU A 52 6.31 -11.83 2.49
C LEU A 52 7.67 -11.61 1.84
N GLU A 53 7.62 -11.25 0.56
CA GLU A 53 8.79 -10.92 -0.24
C GLU A 53 9.09 -9.41 -0.15
N GLN A 54 10.39 -9.07 -0.20
CA GLN A 54 10.84 -7.68 -0.33
C GLN A 54 10.58 -7.18 -1.75
N ALA A 55 10.16 -5.93 -1.87
CA ALA A 55 10.15 -5.24 -3.15
C ALA A 55 11.58 -4.96 -3.60
N GLU A 56 11.84 -5.18 -4.88
CA GLU A 56 13.16 -4.94 -5.47
C GLU A 56 13.32 -3.49 -5.90
N ASN A 57 14.56 -3.01 -5.90
CA ASN A 57 14.88 -1.70 -6.47
C ASN A 57 14.96 -1.84 -8.00
N HIS A 58 14.40 -0.88 -8.71
CA HIS A 58 14.58 -0.74 -10.16
C HIS A 58 15.19 0.63 -10.48
N PRO A 59 16.14 0.76 -11.44
CA PRO A 59 16.75 2.05 -11.80
C PRO A 59 15.80 3.04 -12.52
N LEU A 60 14.54 2.67 -12.75
CA LEU A 60 13.58 3.52 -13.46
C LEU A 60 13.12 4.64 -12.54
N VAL A 61 12.98 5.86 -13.05
CA VAL A 61 12.35 6.96 -12.28
C VAL A 61 10.96 7.20 -12.83
N ILE A 62 9.96 7.04 -11.97
CA ILE A 62 8.57 7.38 -12.28
C ILE A 62 8.37 8.87 -12.00
N ASN A 63 7.75 9.57 -12.96
CA ASN A 63 7.48 10.99 -12.85
C ASN A 63 6.09 11.33 -13.41
N ARG A 64 5.71 12.60 -13.30
CA ARG A 64 4.38 13.08 -13.67
C ARG A 64 4.00 12.85 -15.14
N ASP A 65 4.98 12.79 -16.03
CA ASP A 65 4.75 12.60 -17.46
C ASP A 65 4.68 11.11 -17.83
N SER A 66 5.38 10.24 -17.09
CA SER A 66 5.53 8.81 -17.41
C SER A 66 4.80 7.83 -16.49
N TRP A 67 4.14 8.30 -15.42
CA TRP A 67 3.60 7.38 -14.39
C TRP A 67 2.53 6.40 -14.87
N GLN A 68 1.93 6.59 -16.04
CA GLN A 68 0.95 5.63 -16.56
C GLN A 68 1.57 4.47 -17.35
N GLU A 69 2.83 4.60 -17.79
CA GLU A 69 3.48 3.69 -18.73
C GLU A 69 3.73 2.29 -18.16
N HIS A 70 3.88 2.20 -16.84
CA HIS A 70 4.34 0.99 -16.14
C HIS A 70 3.31 0.43 -15.14
N LEU A 71 2.05 0.86 -15.23
CA LEU A 71 1.00 0.44 -14.30
C LEU A 71 0.78 -1.07 -14.34
N GLY A 72 0.63 -1.68 -13.16
CA GLY A 72 0.37 -3.12 -13.01
C GLY A 72 1.61 -4.01 -13.13
N GLN A 73 2.78 -3.45 -13.40
CA GLN A 73 4.04 -4.20 -13.47
C GLN A 73 4.72 -4.22 -12.09
N ASN A 74 4.64 -5.36 -11.41
CA ASN A 74 5.11 -5.52 -10.02
C ASN A 74 6.59 -5.17 -9.80
N ILE A 75 7.43 -5.28 -10.84
CA ILE A 75 8.86 -4.92 -10.78
C ILE A 75 9.08 -3.42 -10.46
N TYR A 76 8.08 -2.56 -10.70
CA TYR A 76 8.14 -1.13 -10.44
C TYR A 76 7.40 -0.69 -9.18
N TYR A 77 6.95 -1.63 -8.33
CA TYR A 77 6.17 -1.30 -7.13
C TYR A 77 6.86 -0.25 -6.25
N LYS A 78 8.16 -0.41 -5.99
CA LYS A 78 8.91 0.52 -5.14
C LYS A 78 9.04 1.90 -5.78
N ASN A 79 9.28 1.97 -7.09
CA ASN A 79 9.34 3.22 -7.84
C ASN A 79 8.00 3.97 -7.79
N TYR A 80 6.88 3.25 -7.87
CA TYR A 80 5.55 3.85 -7.71
C TYR A 80 5.29 4.31 -6.27
N PHE A 81 5.72 3.53 -5.29
CA PHE A 81 5.61 3.91 -3.88
C PHE A 81 6.35 5.22 -3.60
N GLU A 82 7.60 5.34 -4.05
CA GLU A 82 8.41 6.55 -3.90
C GLU A 82 7.80 7.75 -4.63
N TYR A 83 7.34 7.57 -5.87
CA TYR A 83 6.65 8.61 -6.63
C TYR A 83 5.42 9.13 -5.89
N PHE A 84 4.49 8.25 -5.50
CA PHE A 84 3.28 8.69 -4.81
C PHE A 84 3.56 9.26 -3.43
N LEU A 85 4.57 8.77 -2.70
CA LEU A 85 5.00 9.38 -1.45
C LEU A 85 5.44 10.84 -1.66
N GLY A 86 6.21 11.12 -2.70
CA GLY A 86 6.61 12.47 -3.08
C GLY A 86 5.43 13.39 -3.42
N GLU A 87 4.37 12.87 -4.03
CA GLU A 87 3.16 13.65 -4.32
C GLU A 87 2.47 14.17 -3.04
N PHE A 88 2.57 13.44 -1.93
CA PHE A 88 2.02 13.88 -0.64
C PHE A 88 2.91 14.89 0.10
N GLU A 89 4.16 15.12 -0.34
CA GLU A 89 5.03 16.17 0.24
C GLU A 89 4.60 17.58 -0.18
N HIS A 90 3.89 17.69 -1.31
CA HIS A 90 3.55 18.98 -1.93
C HIS A 90 2.04 19.21 -2.08
N ALA A 91 1.20 18.23 -1.74
CA ALA A 91 -0.24 18.30 -1.88
C ALA A 91 -0.96 17.55 -0.75
N SER A 92 -2.17 18.01 -0.42
CA SER A 92 -3.04 17.30 0.51
C SER A 92 -3.53 15.98 -0.07
N SER A 93 -3.94 15.04 0.79
CA SER A 93 -4.49 13.75 0.32
C SER A 93 -5.72 13.92 -0.57
N SER A 94 -6.52 14.96 -0.37
CA SER A 94 -7.67 15.25 -1.25
C SER A 94 -7.21 15.63 -2.67
N GLU A 95 -6.17 16.44 -2.79
CA GLU A 95 -5.62 16.89 -4.07
C GLU A 95 -4.98 15.73 -4.83
N VAL A 96 -4.14 14.93 -4.16
CA VAL A 96 -3.53 13.73 -4.73
C VAL A 96 -4.60 12.75 -5.22
N LEU A 97 -5.64 12.49 -4.41
CA LEU A 97 -6.72 11.59 -4.81
C LEU A 97 -7.54 12.10 -5.99
N LYS A 98 -7.86 13.41 -6.03
CA LYS A 98 -8.56 14.01 -7.18
C LYS A 98 -7.78 13.85 -8.48
N LEU A 99 -6.45 13.93 -8.42
CA LEU A 99 -5.58 13.82 -9.58
C LEU A 99 -5.47 12.38 -10.09
N TYR A 100 -5.24 11.41 -9.20
CA TYR A 100 -4.84 10.05 -9.61
C TYR A 100 -5.98 9.02 -9.59
N LEU A 101 -6.91 9.12 -8.65
CA LEU A 101 -7.96 8.12 -8.45
C LEU A 101 -8.84 7.87 -9.70
N PRO A 102 -9.20 8.87 -10.52
CA PRO A 102 -9.99 8.64 -11.74
C PRO A 102 -9.34 7.70 -12.76
N VAL A 103 -8.01 7.59 -12.77
CA VAL A 103 -7.30 6.66 -13.66
C VAL A 103 -7.39 5.23 -13.11
N PHE A 104 -7.21 5.06 -11.80
CA PHE A 104 -7.23 3.74 -11.17
C PHE A 104 -8.62 3.08 -11.13
N ILE A 105 -9.69 3.87 -10.96
CA ILE A 105 -11.08 3.35 -10.92
C ILE A 105 -11.55 2.83 -12.29
N LYS A 106 -10.95 3.31 -13.40
CA LYS A 106 -11.31 2.87 -14.75
C LYS A 106 -10.81 1.47 -15.09
N SER A 107 -9.93 0.88 -14.28
CA SER A 107 -9.45 -0.48 -14.50
C SER A 107 -10.42 -1.49 -13.87
N PRO A 108 -11.10 -2.32 -14.69
CA PRO A 108 -12.07 -3.28 -14.17
C PRO A 108 -11.31 -4.36 -13.40
N ALA A 109 -11.55 -4.43 -12.08
CA ALA A 109 -11.08 -5.51 -11.22
C ALA A 109 -9.55 -5.63 -11.03
N SER A 110 -8.82 -4.53 -10.80
CA SER A 110 -7.43 -4.63 -10.32
C SER A 110 -7.39 -5.42 -8.99
N ARG A 111 -7.13 -6.73 -9.12
CA ARG A 111 -7.06 -7.71 -8.04
C ARG A 111 -8.23 -7.55 -7.04
N ALA A 112 -9.48 -7.72 -7.45
CA ALA A 112 -10.65 -7.77 -6.54
C ALA A 112 -10.79 -6.58 -5.55
N PHE A 113 -10.54 -5.34 -6.00
CA PHE A 113 -10.71 -4.11 -5.21
C PHE A 113 -9.73 -3.94 -4.02
N HIS A 114 -8.70 -4.78 -3.88
CA HIS A 114 -7.74 -4.67 -2.78
C HIS A 114 -7.08 -3.29 -2.67
N CYS A 115 -6.74 -2.65 -3.79
CA CYS A 115 -6.17 -1.30 -3.78
C CYS A 115 -7.14 -0.26 -3.21
N MET A 116 -8.42 -0.32 -3.61
CA MET A 116 -9.46 0.58 -3.14
C MET A 116 -9.77 0.38 -1.66
N LEU A 117 -9.81 -0.88 -1.21
CA LEU A 117 -10.01 -1.22 0.20
C LEU A 117 -8.85 -0.71 1.07
N ARG A 118 -7.60 -0.94 0.65
CA ARG A 118 -6.41 -0.43 1.35
C ARG A 118 -6.41 1.10 1.41
N LEU A 119 -6.76 1.76 0.31
CA LEU A 119 -6.89 3.22 0.27
C LEU A 119 -7.97 3.72 1.23
N ALA A 120 -9.15 3.09 1.25
CA ALA A 120 -10.22 3.44 2.17
C ALA A 120 -9.79 3.31 3.64
N TYR A 121 -9.08 2.23 4.00
CA TYR A 121 -8.51 2.08 5.35
C TYR A 121 -7.49 3.17 5.68
N GLY A 122 -6.64 3.56 4.73
CA GLY A 122 -5.69 4.67 4.92
C GLY A 122 -6.39 6.01 5.15
N ILE A 123 -7.48 6.28 4.44
CA ILE A 123 -8.30 7.49 4.65
C ILE A 123 -8.99 7.44 6.02
N MET A 124 -9.59 6.30 6.38
CA MET A 124 -10.29 6.11 7.67
C MET A 124 -9.36 6.21 8.87
N SER A 125 -8.08 5.84 8.73
CA SER A 125 -7.05 6.01 9.76
C SER A 125 -6.48 7.43 9.84
N ASN A 126 -7.08 8.40 9.13
CA ASN A 126 -6.68 9.80 9.05
C ASN A 126 -5.34 10.02 8.31
N ASN A 127 -5.10 9.26 7.23
CA ASN A 127 -3.87 9.23 6.43
C ASN A 127 -2.61 8.91 7.24
N LYS A 128 -2.78 8.28 8.40
CA LYS A 128 -1.68 7.64 9.11
C LYS A 128 -1.41 6.29 8.45
N VAL A 129 -0.82 6.34 7.25
CA VAL A 129 -0.12 5.19 6.67
C VAL A 129 1.28 5.16 7.27
#